data_AF-A0AAE5RXY2-F1
#
_entry.id   AF-A0AAE5RXY2-F1
#
_cell.length_a   1.000
_cell.length_b   1.000
_cell.length_c   1.000
_cell.angle_alpha   90.00
_cell.angle_beta   90.00
_cell.angle_gamma   90.00
#
_symmetry.space_group_name_H-M   'P 1'
#
loop_
_entity.id
_entity.type
_entity.pdbx_description
1 polymer ?
#
loop_
_entity_poly.entity_id
_entity_poly.type
_entity_poly.pdbx_seq_one_letter_code
_entity_poly.pdbx_strand_id
1 'polypeptide(L)'
;MPQWKNINWLKAATVATLLYTVSVVCWIGFDRILRYPTTSSLNEVGDFIAGFFAPLAFVWLVSAVLTQRQELTDTRDQFAENQKVVDAQLKTINEQSVLLQQQHTLAEDTARKTYRLSLFEQRYRLYSDFVSLGNRYKNRHFTDAYWEMTELSARARFVFPEEIQLWFEAIENAIEALSRDRSESMFEDNNAAGVHWWAFRTTEDQERCEQQEEWICEQFTMVAQRSERFESSMRISDN
;
A
#
# COMPACT_ATOMS: atom_id res chain seq x y z
N MET A 1 38.17 -32.34 29.38
CA MET A 1 38.52 -33.29 28.31
C MET A 1 39.39 -32.54 27.31
N PRO A 2 40.53 -33.09 26.84
CA PRO A 2 41.46 -32.35 25.99
C PRO A 2 40.75 -31.88 24.71
N GLN A 3 41.06 -30.70 24.20
CA GLN A 3 40.45 -30.16 22.98
C GLN A 3 41.11 -30.81 21.75
N TRP A 4 40.64 -31.99 21.36
CA TRP A 4 41.05 -32.65 20.10
C TRP A 4 40.52 -31.90 18.86
N LYS A 5 39.75 -30.82 19.05
CA LYS A 5 39.07 -30.04 17.99
C LYS A 5 40.04 -29.29 17.06
N ASN A 6 41.26 -28.96 17.53
CA ASN A 6 42.22 -28.14 16.78
C ASN A 6 43.44 -28.93 16.27
N ILE A 7 43.44 -30.26 16.38
CA ILE A 7 44.54 -31.09 15.88
C ILE A 7 44.40 -31.19 14.37
N ASN A 8 45.38 -30.66 13.65
CA ASN A 8 45.49 -30.86 12.21
C ASN A 8 46.01 -32.28 11.95
N TRP A 9 45.08 -33.25 11.81
CA TRP A 9 45.38 -34.67 11.60
C TRP A 9 46.26 -34.92 10.38
N LEU A 10 46.23 -34.03 9.39
CA LEU A 10 47.13 -34.06 8.24
C LEU A 10 48.60 -33.89 8.67
N LYS A 11 48.88 -32.97 9.61
CA LYS A 11 50.23 -32.77 10.17
C LYS A 11 50.65 -33.97 11.02
N ALA A 12 49.73 -34.52 11.81
CA ALA A 12 50.00 -35.71 12.61
C ALA A 12 50.31 -36.94 11.73
N ALA A 13 49.54 -37.14 10.65
CA ALA A 13 49.79 -38.16 9.64
C ALA A 13 51.18 -37.97 9.02
N THR A 14 51.51 -36.75 8.60
CA THR A 14 52.79 -36.41 7.97
C THR A 14 53.98 -36.70 8.88
N VAL A 15 53.88 -36.37 10.18
CA VAL A 15 54.95 -36.68 11.15
C VAL A 15 55.05 -38.19 11.39
N ALA A 16 53.93 -38.89 11.53
CA ALA A 16 53.91 -40.34 11.73
C ALA A 16 54.46 -41.12 10.52
N THR A 17 54.14 -40.69 9.30
CA THR A 17 54.65 -41.30 8.08
C THR A 17 56.15 -41.07 7.90
N LEU A 18 56.65 -39.89 8.28
CA LEU A 18 58.07 -39.55 8.21
C LEU A 18 58.87 -40.36 9.25
N LEU A 19 58.37 -40.46 10.49
CA LEU A 19 58.97 -41.31 11.53
C LEU A 19 58.95 -42.79 11.14
N TYR A 20 57.85 -43.30 10.59
CA TYR A 20 57.75 -44.69 10.14
C TYR A 20 58.74 -44.98 9.00
N THR A 21 58.78 -44.12 7.98
CA THR A 21 59.69 -44.27 6.84
C THR A 21 61.15 -44.26 7.29
N VAL A 22 61.54 -43.31 8.15
CA VAL A 22 62.91 -43.24 8.69
C VAL A 22 63.25 -44.47 9.52
N SER A 23 62.33 -44.92 10.39
CA SER A 23 62.55 -46.10 11.24
C SER A 23 62.74 -47.37 10.41
N VAL A 24 61.93 -47.56 9.37
CA VAL A 24 62.04 -48.72 8.47
C VAL A 24 63.33 -48.68 7.64
N VAL A 25 63.71 -47.51 7.12
CA VAL A 25 64.95 -47.33 6.35
C VAL A 25 66.19 -47.56 7.23
N CYS A 26 66.21 -47.03 8.46
CA CYS A 26 67.29 -47.27 9.41
C CYS A 26 67.38 -48.74 9.85
N TRP A 27 66.25 -49.43 9.99
CA TRP A 27 66.23 -50.83 10.43
C TRP A 27 66.68 -51.81 9.35
N ILE A 28 66.18 -51.67 8.12
CA ILE A 28 66.52 -52.59 7.02
C ILE A 28 67.91 -52.29 6.44
N GLY A 29 68.34 -51.02 6.51
CA GLY A 29 69.58 -50.53 5.95
C GLY A 29 69.42 -50.14 4.47
N PHE A 30 69.84 -48.93 4.13
CA PHE A 30 69.68 -48.34 2.81
C PHE A 30 70.26 -49.22 1.68
N ASP A 31 71.44 -49.80 1.90
CA ASP A 31 72.12 -50.67 0.92
C ASP A 31 71.38 -51.98 0.62
N ARG A 32 70.59 -52.51 1.56
CA ARG A 32 69.82 -53.75 1.37
C ARG A 32 68.54 -53.50 0.58
N ILE A 33 67.87 -52.37 0.82
CA ILE A 33 66.63 -51.99 0.12
C ILE A 33 66.90 -51.78 -1.38
N LEU A 34 68.04 -51.19 -1.74
CA LEU A 34 68.40 -50.91 -3.15
C LEU A 34 68.81 -52.16 -3.94
N ARG A 35 69.32 -53.22 -3.28
CA ARG A 35 69.73 -54.46 -3.96
C ARG A 35 68.61 -55.49 -4.06
N TYR A 36 67.64 -55.46 -3.15
CA TYR A 36 66.51 -56.41 -3.08
C TYR A 36 65.71 -56.58 -4.40
N PRO A 37 65.40 -55.51 -5.17
CA PRO A 37 64.62 -55.65 -6.41
C PRO A 37 65.36 -56.35 -7.56
N THR A 38 66.69 -56.45 -7.48
CA THR A 38 67.54 -56.99 -8.55
C THR A 38 67.80 -58.49 -8.43
N THR A 39 67.48 -59.10 -7.30
CA THR A 39 67.84 -60.50 -6.97
C THR A 39 66.67 -61.39 -6.57
N SER A 40 65.48 -60.82 -6.34
CA SER A 40 64.32 -61.52 -5.78
C SER A 40 63.21 -61.75 -6.81
N SER A 41 62.35 -62.74 -6.56
CA SER A 41 61.23 -63.04 -7.45
C SER A 41 60.22 -61.87 -7.45
N LEU A 42 59.55 -61.63 -8.58
CA LEU A 42 58.63 -60.50 -8.76
C LEU A 42 57.51 -60.48 -7.69
N ASN A 43 57.08 -61.66 -7.23
CA ASN A 43 56.05 -61.80 -6.19
C ASN A 43 56.53 -61.33 -4.81
N GLU A 44 57.77 -61.65 -4.43
CA GLU A 44 58.37 -61.24 -3.15
C GLU A 44 58.63 -59.72 -3.08
N VAL A 45 58.92 -59.10 -4.22
CA VAL A 45 59.02 -57.64 -4.32
C VAL A 45 57.64 -56.99 -4.12
N GLY A 46 56.59 -57.60 -4.68
CA GLY A 46 55.20 -57.18 -4.47
C GLY A 46 54.77 -57.25 -3.01
N ASP A 47 55.04 -58.36 -2.33
CA ASP A 47 54.70 -58.55 -0.91
C ASP A 47 55.46 -57.57 0.00
N PHE A 48 56.73 -57.26 -0.31
CA PHE A 48 57.52 -56.27 0.41
C PHE A 48 56.96 -54.85 0.26
N ILE A 49 56.62 -54.45 -0.97
CA ILE A 49 56.01 -53.15 -1.25
C ILE A 49 54.64 -53.05 -0.58
N ALA A 50 53.80 -54.08 -0.69
CA ALA A 50 52.50 -54.12 -0.05
C ALA A 50 52.60 -54.01 1.48
N GLY A 51 53.56 -54.73 2.10
CA GLY A 51 53.83 -54.64 3.54
C GLY A 51 54.36 -53.27 3.98
N PHE A 52 55.18 -52.61 3.16
CA PHE A 52 55.69 -51.27 3.45
C PHE A 52 54.59 -50.19 3.37
N PHE A 53 53.73 -50.26 2.35
CA PHE A 53 52.68 -49.26 2.11
C PHE A 53 51.40 -49.49 2.93
N ALA A 54 51.13 -50.70 3.42
CA ALA A 54 49.88 -50.99 4.17
C ALA A 54 49.74 -50.14 5.47
N PRO A 55 50.75 -50.03 6.36
CA PRO A 55 50.66 -49.17 7.54
C PRO A 55 50.58 -47.68 7.17
N LEU A 56 51.25 -47.27 6.10
CA LEU A 56 51.22 -45.90 5.59
C LEU A 56 49.80 -45.51 5.15
N ALA A 57 49.16 -46.34 4.34
CA ALA A 57 47.78 -46.15 3.89
C ALA A 57 46.81 -46.10 5.07
N PHE A 58 47.01 -46.94 6.09
CA PHE A 58 46.18 -46.94 7.29
C PHE A 58 46.27 -45.64 8.09
N VAL A 59 47.47 -45.07 8.28
CA VAL A 59 47.66 -43.78 8.98
C VAL A 59 46.95 -42.64 8.25
N TRP A 60 47.06 -42.58 6.92
CA TRP A 60 46.37 -41.59 6.12
C TRP A 60 44.85 -41.77 6.14
N LEU A 61 44.35 -43.00 6.09
CA LEU A 61 42.92 -43.31 6.17
C LEU A 61 42.33 -42.87 7.51
N VAL A 62 42.98 -43.20 8.63
CA VAL A 62 42.53 -42.77 9.96
C VAL A 62 42.52 -41.24 10.06
N SER A 63 43.55 -40.58 9.55
CA SER A 63 43.66 -39.12 9.59
C SER A 63 42.59 -38.42 8.74
N ALA A 64 42.27 -38.98 7.57
CA ALA A 64 41.17 -38.51 6.72
C ALA A 64 39.80 -38.65 7.42
N VAL A 65 39.52 -39.82 8.03
CA VAL A 65 38.27 -40.05 8.78
C VAL A 65 38.13 -39.10 9.97
N LEU A 66 39.22 -38.83 10.69
CA LEU A 66 39.21 -37.92 11.84
C LEU A 66 39.01 -36.46 11.41
N THR A 67 39.65 -36.04 10.32
CA THR A 67 39.44 -34.70 9.72
C THR A 67 37.99 -34.54 9.27
N GLN A 68 37.45 -35.53 8.54
CA GLN A 68 36.06 -35.51 8.08
C GLN A 68 35.05 -35.42 9.25
N ARG A 69 35.34 -36.08 10.38
CA ARG A 69 34.51 -35.99 11.59
C ARG A 69 34.56 -34.60 12.23
N GLN A 70 35.72 -33.95 12.25
CA GLN A 70 35.85 -32.57 12.74
C GLN A 70 35.04 -31.61 11.86
N GLU A 71 35.20 -31.68 10.54
CA GLU A 71 34.46 -30.84 9.59
C GLU A 71 32.94 -31.03 9.71
N LEU A 72 32.47 -32.26 9.85
CA LEU A 72 31.05 -32.53 10.08
C LEU A 72 30.54 -31.95 11.41
N THR A 73 31.37 -31.95 12.45
CA THR A 73 31.01 -31.38 13.75
C THR A 73 30.91 -29.86 13.65
N ASP A 74 31.89 -29.21 13.03
CA ASP A 74 31.89 -27.77 12.84
C ASP A 74 30.75 -27.31 11.92
N THR A 75 30.45 -28.10 10.88
CA THR A 75 29.30 -27.85 10.01
C THR A 75 27.98 -27.96 10.78
N ARG A 76 27.83 -28.93 11.70
CA ARG A 76 26.64 -29.06 12.54
C ARG A 76 26.49 -27.88 13.50
N ASP A 77 27.59 -27.42 14.08
CA ASP A 77 27.60 -26.24 14.96
C ASP A 77 27.16 -24.99 14.17
N GLN A 78 27.68 -24.80 12.96
CA GLN A 78 27.28 -23.71 12.06
C GLN A 78 25.82 -23.81 11.62
N PHE A 79 25.31 -25.01 11.33
CA PHE A 79 23.89 -25.20 11.03
C PHE A 79 22.99 -24.85 12.22
N ALA A 80 23.39 -25.24 13.43
CA ALA A 80 22.64 -24.92 14.64
C ALA A 80 22.62 -23.40 14.91
N GLU A 81 23.73 -22.70 14.64
CA GLU A 81 23.80 -21.25 14.74
C GLU A 81 22.93 -20.56 13.68
N ASN A 82 23.02 -21.00 12.42
CA ASN A 82 22.18 -20.50 11.34
C ASN A 82 20.70 -20.70 11.63
N GLN A 83 20.31 -21.85 12.19
CA GLN A 83 18.92 -22.10 12.57
C GLN A 83 18.42 -21.08 13.60
N LYS A 84 19.24 -20.74 14.61
CA LYS A 84 18.89 -19.70 15.60
C LYS A 84 18.71 -18.33 14.96
N VAL A 85 19.57 -17.99 14.00
CA VAL A 85 19.47 -16.71 13.27
C VAL A 85 18.19 -16.68 12.43
N VAL A 86 17.88 -17.78 11.73
CA VAL A 86 16.64 -17.91 10.95
C VAL A 86 15.41 -17.79 11.86
N ASP A 87 15.40 -18.45 13.02
CA ASP A 87 14.30 -18.35 13.98
C ASP A 87 14.12 -16.91 14.49
N ALA A 88 15.22 -16.20 14.79
CA ALA A 88 15.18 -14.80 15.18
C ALA A 88 14.66 -13.88 14.05
N GLN A 89 15.05 -14.16 12.80
CA GLN A 89 14.54 -13.44 11.64
C GLN A 89 13.04 -13.70 11.42
N LEU A 90 12.58 -14.94 11.54
CA LEU A 90 11.17 -15.29 11.42
C LEU A 90 10.32 -14.60 12.49
N LYS A 91 10.82 -14.53 13.73
CA LYS A 91 10.14 -13.77 14.79
C LYS A 91 10.01 -12.28 14.43
N THR A 92 11.09 -11.68 13.95
CA THR A 92 11.11 -10.27 13.52
C THR A 92 10.15 -10.02 12.36
N ILE A 93 10.14 -10.91 11.36
CA ILE A 93 9.23 -10.83 10.21
C ILE A 93 7.77 -10.93 10.67
N ASN A 94 7.46 -11.80 11.64
CA ASN A 94 6.11 -11.93 12.17
C ASN A 94 5.66 -10.64 12.89
N GLU A 95 6.53 -10.07 13.73
CA GLU A 95 6.28 -8.79 14.40
C GLU A 95 6.09 -7.65 13.39
N GLN A 96 6.91 -7.60 12.33
CA GLN A 96 6.77 -6.62 11.25
C GLN A 96 5.47 -6.82 10.45
N SER A 97 5.07 -8.06 10.18
CA SER A 97 3.83 -8.38 9.48
C SER A 97 2.60 -7.87 10.24
N VAL A 98 2.57 -8.09 11.56
CA VAL A 98 1.50 -7.56 12.44
C VAL A 98 1.47 -6.04 12.40
N LEU A 99 2.63 -5.38 12.49
CA LEU A 99 2.72 -3.93 12.41
C LEU A 99 2.26 -3.39 11.05
N LEU A 100 2.62 -4.04 9.95
CA LEU A 100 2.15 -3.68 8.60
C LEU A 100 0.63 -3.81 8.48
N GLN A 101 0.05 -4.86 9.04
CA GLN A 101 -1.41 -5.03 9.07
C GLN A 101 -2.10 -3.92 9.86
N GLN A 102 -1.53 -3.51 11.01
CA GLN A 102 -2.01 -2.38 11.79
C GLN A 102 -1.88 -1.05 11.01
N GLN A 103 -0.78 -0.84 10.30
CA GLN A 103 -0.61 0.35 9.47
C GLN A 103 -1.62 0.38 8.32
N HIS A 104 -1.88 -0.76 7.67
CA HIS A 104 -2.85 -0.85 6.58
C HIS A 104 -4.26 -0.51 7.06
N THR A 105 -4.69 -1.09 8.18
CA THR A 105 -6.01 -0.81 8.78
C THR A 105 -6.14 0.66 9.19
N LEU A 106 -5.12 1.22 9.83
CA LEU A 106 -5.10 2.65 10.18
C LEU A 106 -5.13 3.56 8.96
N ALA A 107 -4.41 3.21 7.90
CA ALA A 107 -4.38 3.98 6.65
C ALA A 107 -5.74 3.93 5.94
N GLU A 108 -6.41 2.77 5.92
CA GLU A 108 -7.75 2.62 5.37
C GLU A 108 -8.77 3.49 6.14
N ASP A 109 -8.74 3.43 7.47
CA ASP A 109 -9.61 4.25 8.32
C ASP A 109 -9.35 5.75 8.13
N THR A 110 -8.08 6.14 8.01
CA THR A 110 -7.67 7.52 7.77
C THR A 110 -8.14 7.99 6.39
N ALA A 111 -8.00 7.17 5.35
CA ALA A 111 -8.49 7.47 4.02
C ALA A 111 -10.01 7.61 4.01
N ARG A 112 -10.75 6.72 4.68
CA ARG A 112 -12.20 6.79 4.82
C ARG A 112 -12.66 8.07 5.51
N LYS A 113 -12.02 8.45 6.62
CA LYS A 113 -12.31 9.70 7.35
C LYS A 113 -12.01 10.93 6.49
N THR A 114 -10.87 10.94 5.81
CA THR A 114 -10.46 12.04 4.93
C THR A 114 -11.45 12.21 3.77
N TYR A 115 -11.86 11.11 3.16
CA TYR A 115 -12.88 11.10 2.11
C TYR A 115 -14.24 11.62 2.61
N ARG A 116 -14.68 11.17 3.79
CA ARG A 116 -15.93 11.67 4.41
C ARG A 116 -15.87 13.17 4.68
N LEU A 117 -14.74 13.67 5.19
CA LEU A 117 -14.52 15.10 5.45
C LEU A 117 -14.51 15.92 4.16
N SER A 118 -13.83 15.45 3.11
CA SER A 118 -13.78 16.16 1.84
C SER A 118 -15.16 16.21 1.17
N LEU A 119 -15.94 15.12 1.24
CA LEU A 119 -17.33 15.09 0.81
C LEU A 119 -18.18 16.12 1.57
N PHE A 120 -18.09 16.11 2.90
CA PHE A 120 -18.81 17.07 3.74
C PHE A 120 -18.44 18.51 3.39
N GLU A 121 -17.15 18.81 3.20
CA GLU A 121 -16.70 20.14 2.82
C GLU A 121 -17.27 20.57 1.46
N GLN A 122 -17.29 19.68 0.46
CA GLN A 122 -17.90 19.97 -0.84
C GLN A 122 -19.42 20.22 -0.72
N ARG A 123 -20.13 19.42 0.09
CA ARG A 123 -21.56 19.62 0.37
C ARG A 123 -21.80 20.96 1.06
N TYR A 124 -20.99 21.30 2.05
CA TYR A 124 -21.06 22.57 2.77
C TYR A 124 -20.83 23.77 1.85
N ARG A 125 -19.82 23.69 0.97
CA ARG A 125 -19.56 24.72 -0.03
C ARG A 125 -20.77 24.91 -0.96
N LEU A 126 -21.33 23.83 -1.51
CA LEU A 126 -22.52 23.92 -2.37
C LEU A 126 -23.75 24.48 -1.64
N TYR A 127 -23.97 24.07 -0.40
CA TYR A 127 -25.02 24.65 0.45
C TYR A 127 -24.81 26.15 0.65
N SER A 128 -23.58 26.57 0.96
CA SER A 128 -23.23 27.98 1.12
C SER A 128 -23.44 28.76 -0.18
N ASP A 129 -23.02 28.21 -1.31
CA ASP A 129 -23.20 28.81 -2.64
C ASP A 129 -24.69 28.99 -2.94
N PHE A 130 -25.51 27.97 -2.68
CA PHE A 130 -26.98 28.00 -2.83
C PHE A 130 -27.63 29.09 -1.97
N VAL A 131 -27.26 29.18 -0.68
CA VAL A 131 -27.77 30.24 0.21
C VAL A 131 -27.33 31.63 -0.27
N SER A 132 -26.09 31.75 -0.75
CA SER A 132 -25.56 33.02 -1.27
C SER A 132 -26.31 33.49 -2.51
N LEU A 133 -26.66 32.56 -3.41
CA LEU A 133 -27.46 32.82 -4.61
C LEU A 133 -28.83 33.36 -4.21
N GLY A 134 -29.52 32.68 -3.31
CA GLY A 134 -30.78 33.14 -2.75
C GLY A 134 -30.72 34.56 -2.19
N ASN A 135 -29.67 34.88 -1.42
CA ASN A 135 -29.50 36.22 -0.85
C ASN A 135 -29.19 37.30 -1.92
N ARG A 136 -28.44 36.96 -2.97
CA ARG A 136 -28.15 37.89 -4.09
C ARG A 136 -29.42 38.26 -4.84
N TYR A 137 -30.27 37.27 -5.09
CA TYR A 137 -31.49 37.44 -5.88
C TYR A 137 -32.74 37.72 -5.05
N LYS A 138 -32.68 37.71 -3.71
CA LYS A 138 -33.84 38.04 -2.87
C LYS A 138 -34.48 39.40 -3.18
N ASN A 139 -33.67 40.38 -3.56
CA ASN A 139 -34.11 41.74 -3.88
C ASN A 139 -34.01 42.05 -5.39
N ARG A 140 -33.79 41.03 -6.22
CA ARG A 140 -33.73 41.13 -7.68
C ARG A 140 -34.72 40.12 -8.25
N HIS A 141 -35.14 40.28 -9.49
CA HIS A 141 -35.91 39.20 -10.11
C HIS A 141 -35.01 37.97 -10.31
N PHE A 142 -35.51 36.79 -9.96
CA PHE A 142 -34.78 35.52 -10.10
C PHE A 142 -34.51 35.13 -11.56
N THR A 143 -35.01 35.91 -12.53
CA THR A 143 -34.88 35.65 -13.98
C THR A 143 -33.44 35.45 -14.43
N ASP A 144 -32.50 36.18 -13.82
CA ASP A 144 -31.09 36.14 -14.19
C ASP A 144 -30.31 35.07 -13.40
N ALA A 145 -30.96 34.34 -12.50
CA ALA A 145 -30.32 33.32 -11.66
C ALA A 145 -30.21 31.94 -12.33
N TYR A 146 -30.82 31.77 -13.52
CA TYR A 146 -30.91 30.48 -14.21
C TYR A 146 -29.54 29.81 -14.36
N TRP A 147 -28.58 30.51 -14.96
CA TRP A 147 -27.25 29.94 -15.25
C TRP A 147 -26.49 29.53 -13.99
N GLU A 148 -26.55 30.35 -12.94
CA GLU A 148 -25.90 30.03 -11.67
C GLU A 148 -26.61 28.84 -10.98
N MET A 149 -27.94 28.73 -11.11
CA MET A 149 -28.69 27.59 -10.57
C MET A 149 -28.39 26.29 -11.34
N THR A 150 -28.31 26.33 -12.68
CA THR A 150 -27.90 25.19 -13.51
C THR A 150 -26.50 24.71 -13.14
N GLU A 151 -25.56 25.63 -12.88
CA GLU A 151 -24.21 25.26 -12.42
C GLU A 151 -24.24 24.57 -11.06
N LEU A 152 -25.02 25.09 -10.11
CA LEU A 152 -25.22 24.47 -8.80
C LEU A 152 -25.86 23.09 -8.90
N SER A 153 -26.89 22.94 -9.74
CA SER A 153 -27.58 21.68 -10.06
C SER A 153 -26.61 20.64 -10.60
N ALA A 154 -25.80 21.02 -11.60
CA ALA A 154 -24.79 20.14 -12.19
C ALA A 154 -23.74 19.68 -11.16
N ARG A 155 -23.25 20.59 -10.31
CA ARG A 155 -22.29 20.25 -9.25
C ARG A 155 -22.92 19.37 -8.16
N ALA A 156 -24.19 19.61 -7.81
CA ALA A 156 -24.91 18.85 -6.79
C ALA A 156 -25.07 17.36 -7.15
N ARG A 157 -25.18 17.03 -8.45
CA ARG A 157 -25.29 15.65 -8.95
C ARG A 157 -24.15 14.72 -8.51
N PHE A 158 -22.97 15.27 -8.24
CA PHE A 158 -21.80 14.48 -7.84
C PHE A 158 -21.70 14.25 -6.33
N VAL A 159 -22.38 15.07 -5.53
CA VAL A 159 -22.11 15.17 -4.09
C VAL A 159 -23.34 14.82 -3.25
N PHE A 160 -24.53 15.10 -3.76
CA PHE A 160 -25.79 14.92 -3.05
C PHE A 160 -26.59 13.71 -3.59
N PRO A 161 -27.48 13.12 -2.76
CA PRO A 161 -28.42 12.10 -3.20
C PRO A 161 -29.46 12.65 -4.18
N GLU A 162 -30.10 11.74 -4.91
CA GLU A 162 -31.08 12.03 -5.98
C GLU A 162 -32.19 12.99 -5.53
N GLU A 163 -32.67 12.90 -4.29
CA GLU A 163 -33.72 13.77 -3.76
C GLU A 163 -33.36 15.27 -3.84
N ILE A 164 -32.12 15.64 -3.50
CA ILE A 164 -31.65 17.03 -3.57
C ILE A 164 -31.41 17.43 -5.02
N GLN A 165 -30.96 16.50 -5.87
CA GLN A 165 -30.76 16.74 -7.29
C GLN A 165 -32.08 17.10 -7.98
N LEU A 166 -33.13 16.30 -7.75
CA LEU A 166 -34.47 16.54 -8.27
C LEU A 166 -35.05 17.86 -7.75
N TRP A 167 -34.77 18.21 -6.50
CA TRP A 167 -35.19 19.48 -5.94
C TRP A 167 -34.47 20.67 -6.60
N PHE A 168 -33.16 20.57 -6.83
CA PHE A 168 -32.39 21.60 -7.55
C PHE A 168 -32.89 21.76 -8.98
N GLU A 169 -33.18 20.66 -9.66
CA GLU A 169 -33.76 20.67 -11.01
C GLU A 169 -35.17 21.29 -11.02
N ALA A 170 -35.99 21.05 -9.99
CA ALA A 170 -37.30 21.71 -9.87
C ALA A 170 -37.15 23.24 -9.73
N ILE A 171 -36.16 23.72 -8.98
CA ILE A 171 -35.87 25.16 -8.84
C ILE A 171 -35.36 25.72 -10.17
N GLU A 172 -34.44 25.03 -10.84
CA GLU A 172 -33.92 25.41 -12.16
C GLU A 172 -35.04 25.56 -13.20
N ASN A 173 -35.91 24.56 -13.31
CA ASN A 173 -37.06 24.57 -14.21
C ASN A 173 -38.04 25.71 -13.87
N ALA A 174 -38.26 25.98 -12.58
CA ALA A 174 -39.11 27.08 -12.15
C ALA A 174 -38.51 28.45 -12.52
N ILE A 175 -37.19 28.63 -12.39
CA ILE A 175 -36.51 29.85 -12.81
C ILE A 175 -36.60 30.03 -14.33
N GLU A 176 -36.37 28.96 -15.10
CA GLU A 176 -36.48 28.99 -16.56
C GLU A 176 -37.89 29.39 -17.00
N ALA A 177 -38.91 28.76 -16.42
CA ALA A 177 -40.30 29.07 -16.69
C ALA A 177 -40.65 30.52 -16.32
N LEU A 178 -40.16 31.04 -15.19
CA LEU A 178 -40.38 32.44 -14.80
C LEU A 178 -39.75 33.41 -15.82
N SER A 179 -38.53 33.12 -16.27
CA SER A 179 -37.85 33.92 -17.29
C SER A 179 -38.60 33.92 -18.62
N ARG A 180 -39.13 32.76 -19.02
CA ARG A 180 -39.94 32.61 -20.22
C ARG A 180 -41.25 33.41 -20.11
N ASP A 181 -42.01 33.18 -19.05
CA ASP A 181 -43.29 33.85 -18.79
C ASP A 181 -43.13 35.38 -18.76
N ARG A 182 -42.11 35.90 -18.06
CA ARG A 182 -41.82 37.34 -18.06
C ARG A 182 -41.48 37.86 -19.45
N SER A 183 -40.69 37.12 -20.24
CA SER A 183 -40.34 37.56 -21.60
C SER A 183 -41.53 37.64 -22.55
N GLU A 184 -42.52 36.76 -22.38
CA GLU A 184 -43.72 36.70 -23.23
C GLU A 184 -44.80 37.70 -22.76
N SER A 185 -44.98 37.84 -21.45
CA SER A 185 -46.01 38.65 -20.84
C SER A 185 -45.63 40.11 -20.61
N MET A 186 -44.36 40.48 -20.74
CA MET A 186 -43.93 41.88 -20.61
C MET A 186 -43.90 42.58 -21.97
N PHE A 187 -44.26 43.86 -21.98
CA PHE A 187 -44.09 44.74 -23.13
C PHE A 187 -43.41 46.04 -22.70
N GLU A 188 -42.76 46.67 -23.66
CA GLU A 188 -42.14 47.98 -23.47
C GLU A 188 -43.21 49.05 -23.63
N ASP A 189 -43.42 49.85 -22.59
CA ASP A 189 -44.31 51.01 -22.63
C ASP A 189 -43.51 52.29 -22.41
N ASN A 190 -43.94 53.37 -23.07
CA ASN A 190 -43.29 54.67 -23.02
C ASN A 190 -44.24 55.67 -22.38
N ASN A 191 -43.83 56.27 -21.27
CA ASN A 191 -44.60 57.37 -20.72
C ASN A 191 -44.48 58.63 -21.60
N ALA A 192 -45.37 59.61 -21.38
CA ALA A 192 -45.37 60.88 -22.13
C ALA A 192 -44.07 61.72 -21.98
N ALA A 193 -43.17 61.34 -21.07
CA ALA A 193 -41.86 61.95 -20.86
C ALA A 193 -40.71 61.17 -21.54
N GLY A 194 -41.00 60.10 -22.31
CA GLY A 194 -40.01 59.28 -23.00
C GLY A 194 -39.22 58.33 -22.09
N VAL A 195 -39.73 58.03 -20.89
CA VAL A 195 -39.14 57.03 -20.00
C VAL A 195 -39.68 55.65 -20.37
N HIS A 196 -38.75 54.76 -20.70
CA HIS A 196 -38.99 53.35 -20.99
C HIS A 196 -39.22 52.59 -19.68
N TRP A 197 -40.31 51.84 -19.59
CA TRP A 197 -40.55 50.91 -18.48
C TRP A 197 -41.20 49.65 -19.02
N TRP A 198 -41.04 48.55 -18.27
CA TRP A 198 -41.63 47.28 -18.62
C TRP A 198 -42.93 47.07 -17.85
N ALA A 199 -43.99 46.74 -18.58
CA ALA A 199 -45.32 46.51 -18.04
C ALA A 199 -45.78 45.09 -18.35
N PHE A 200 -46.56 44.48 -17.45
CA PHE A 200 -47.26 43.24 -17.76
C PHE A 200 -48.46 43.52 -18.66
N ARG A 201 -48.67 42.66 -19.67
CA ARG A 201 -49.81 42.74 -20.61
C ARG A 201 -51.16 42.60 -19.90
N THR A 202 -51.21 41.77 -18.86
CA THR A 202 -52.42 41.49 -18.08
C THR A 202 -52.10 41.40 -16.59
N THR A 203 -53.08 41.67 -15.74
CA THR A 203 -52.97 41.48 -14.28
C THR A 203 -52.78 40.00 -13.94
N GLU A 204 -53.40 39.09 -14.70
CA GLU A 204 -53.25 37.64 -14.51
C GLU A 204 -51.80 37.17 -14.74
N ASP A 205 -51.11 37.72 -15.74
CA ASP A 205 -49.70 37.40 -16.00
C ASP A 205 -48.78 37.92 -14.89
N GLN A 206 -49.09 39.11 -14.35
CA GLN A 206 -48.36 39.67 -13.21
C GLN A 206 -48.51 38.78 -11.98
N GLU A 207 -49.74 38.42 -11.62
CA GLU A 207 -50.01 37.54 -10.46
C GLU A 207 -49.33 36.17 -10.61
N ARG A 208 -49.36 35.58 -11.81
CA ARG A 208 -48.69 34.30 -12.09
C ARG A 208 -47.17 34.39 -11.88
N CYS A 209 -46.54 35.44 -12.42
CA CYS A 209 -45.10 35.66 -12.26
C CYS A 209 -44.71 35.92 -10.80
N GLU A 210 -45.52 36.69 -10.07
CA GLU A 210 -45.30 36.98 -8.64
C GLU A 210 -45.42 35.71 -7.78
N GLN A 211 -46.43 34.87 -8.01
CA GLN A 211 -46.59 33.60 -7.29
C GLN A 211 -45.41 32.65 -7.53
N GLN A 212 -44.94 32.57 -8.77
CA GLN A 212 -43.80 31.71 -9.12
C GLN A 212 -42.50 32.24 -8.53
N GLU A 213 -42.29 33.55 -8.55
CA GLU A 213 -41.13 34.20 -7.92
C GLU A 213 -41.15 34.05 -6.40
N GLU A 214 -42.32 34.14 -5.76
CA GLU A 214 -42.52 33.86 -4.34
C GLU A 214 -42.12 32.42 -4.02
N TRP A 215 -42.66 31.43 -4.75
CA TRP A 215 -42.30 30.02 -4.56
C TRP A 215 -40.79 29.77 -4.68
N ILE A 216 -40.13 30.36 -5.69
CA ILE A 216 -38.67 30.27 -5.87
C ILE A 216 -37.96 30.88 -4.66
N CYS A 217 -38.36 32.08 -4.24
CA CYS A 217 -37.78 32.78 -3.10
C CYS A 217 -37.91 31.98 -1.80
N GLU A 218 -39.04 31.30 -1.59
CA GLU A 218 -39.26 30.42 -0.44
C GLU A 218 -38.23 29.28 -0.40
N GLN A 219 -37.90 28.67 -1.54
CA GLN A 219 -36.92 27.56 -1.60
C GLN A 219 -35.54 27.99 -1.07
N PHE A 220 -35.16 29.25 -1.29
CA PHE A 220 -33.89 29.79 -0.82
C PHE A 220 -33.95 30.32 0.62
N THR A 221 -35.07 30.92 1.01
CA THR A 221 -35.18 31.70 2.25
C THR A 221 -35.73 30.91 3.44
N MET A 222 -36.53 29.86 3.21
CA MET A 222 -37.10 29.03 4.27
C MET A 222 -36.05 28.11 4.90
N VAL A 223 -35.43 28.59 5.98
CA VAL A 223 -34.37 27.87 6.71
C VAL A 223 -34.81 26.49 7.17
N ALA A 224 -36.05 26.34 7.66
CA ALA A 224 -36.55 25.07 8.18
C ALA A 224 -36.60 23.98 7.10
N GLN A 225 -37.26 24.25 5.97
CA GLN A 225 -37.36 23.31 4.84
C GLN A 225 -35.99 23.02 4.22
N ARG A 226 -35.15 24.04 4.08
CA ARG A 226 -33.79 23.89 3.57
C ARG A 226 -32.95 23.01 4.50
N SER A 227 -33.00 23.27 5.80
CA SER A 227 -32.26 22.50 6.80
C SER A 227 -32.67 21.03 6.77
N GLU A 228 -33.97 20.75 6.74
CA GLU A 228 -34.51 19.39 6.69
C GLU A 228 -34.01 18.61 5.45
N ARG A 229 -34.02 19.24 4.27
CA ARG A 229 -33.56 18.62 3.03
C ARG A 229 -32.06 18.32 3.03
N PHE A 230 -31.23 19.21 3.59
CA PHE A 230 -29.78 19.01 3.63
C PHE A 230 -29.30 18.20 4.83
N GLU A 231 -30.07 18.10 5.91
CA GLU A 231 -29.65 17.48 7.18
C GLU A 231 -29.15 16.05 6.98
N SER A 232 -29.88 15.24 6.21
CA SER A 232 -29.52 13.85 5.91
C SER A 232 -28.14 13.72 5.26
N SER A 233 -27.77 14.69 4.42
CA SER A 233 -26.53 14.72 3.66
C SER A 233 -25.38 15.42 4.37
N MET A 234 -25.67 16.20 5.41
CA MET A 234 -24.71 17.01 6.15
C MET A 234 -24.25 16.37 7.46
N ARG A 235 -24.78 15.21 7.83
CA ARG A 235 -24.34 14.47 9.02
C ARG A 235 -23.11 13.62 8.72
N ILE A 236 -22.02 13.89 9.41
CA ILE A 236 -20.87 12.98 9.50
C ILE A 236 -21.20 11.99 10.62
N SER A 237 -21.79 10.84 10.28
CA SER A 237 -21.99 9.75 11.22
C SER A 237 -20.73 8.89 11.31
N ASP A 238 -20.36 8.48 12.52
CA ASP A 238 -19.25 7.55 12.77
C ASP A 238 -19.61 6.09 12.44
N ASN A 239 -20.90 5.78 12.28
CA ASN A 239 -21.38 4.45 11.90
C ASN A 239 -21.11 4.08 10.43
#